data_AF-A0A964ZVU6-F1
#
_entry.id   AF-A0A964ZVU6-F1
#
_cell.length_a   1.000
_cell.length_b   1.000
_cell.length_c   1.000
_cell.angle_alpha   90.00
_cell.angle_beta   90.00
_cell.angle_gamma   90.00
#
_symmetry.space_group_name_H-M   'P 1'
#
loop_
_entity.id
_entity.type
_entity.pdbx_description
1 polymer ?
#
loop_
_entity_poly.entity_id
_entity_poly.type
_entity_poly.pdbx_seq_one_letter_code
_entity_poly.pdbx_strand_id
1 'polypeptide(L)' 'MSHQLYAAGLEKGPANFAVQSPIQFIERAAIAYPNKLAVVHGELKRTWGQTHQRCKQLASALKKLGIQQLS' A
#
# COMPACT_ATOMS: atom_id res chain seq x y z
N MET A 1 -24.03 -30.55 5.63
CA MET A 1 -23.47 -30.40 4.27
C MET A 1 -23.88 -29.05 3.68
N SER A 2 -23.35 -27.93 4.16
CA SER A 2 -23.77 -26.57 3.72
C SER A 2 -22.61 -25.65 3.33
N HIS A 3 -21.50 -26.20 2.86
CA HIS A 3 -20.25 -25.44 2.73
C HIS A 3 -20.01 -24.82 1.33
N GLN A 4 -20.95 -24.94 0.39
CA GLN A 4 -20.67 -24.68 -1.04
C GLN A 4 -21.51 -23.54 -1.67
N LEU A 5 -22.64 -23.15 -1.10
CA LEU A 5 -23.52 -22.12 -1.70
C LEU A 5 -22.93 -20.70 -1.67
N TYR A 6 -22.11 -20.37 -0.68
CA TYR A 6 -21.49 -19.04 -0.56
C TYR A 6 -20.19 -18.87 -1.36
N ALA A 7 -19.68 -19.93 -2.00
CA ALA A 7 -18.41 -19.88 -2.72
C ALA A 7 -18.57 -19.83 -4.25
N ALA A 8 -19.75 -20.18 -4.78
CA ALA A 8 -20.00 -20.16 -6.22
C ALA A 8 -19.94 -18.72 -6.76
N GLY A 9 -19.10 -18.47 -7.77
CA GLY A 9 -18.92 -17.14 -8.38
C GLY A 9 -17.99 -16.19 -7.61
N LEU A 10 -17.29 -16.68 -6.57
CA LEU A 10 -16.24 -15.94 -5.85
C LEU A 10 -14.84 -16.48 -6.12
N GLU A 11 -14.63 -17.18 -7.24
CA GLU A 11 -13.29 -17.58 -7.66
C GLU A 11 -12.36 -16.36 -7.75
N LYS A 12 -11.08 -16.54 -7.42
CA LYS A 12 -10.09 -15.46 -7.56
C LYS A 12 -9.99 -15.06 -9.04
N GLY A 13 -10.26 -13.80 -9.31
CA GLY A 13 -10.15 -13.18 -10.62
C GLY A 13 -9.76 -11.71 -10.48
N PRO A 14 -9.63 -10.99 -11.61
CA PRO A 14 -9.17 -9.59 -11.62
C PRO A 14 -10.01 -8.64 -10.74
N ALA A 15 -11.28 -8.98 -10.49
CA ALA A 15 -12.20 -8.18 -9.67
C ALA A 15 -11.95 -8.29 -8.15
N ASN A 16 -11.48 -9.44 -7.66
CA ASN A 16 -11.35 -9.73 -6.22
C ASN A 16 -9.92 -10.14 -5.79
N PHE A 17 -8.99 -10.27 -6.75
CA PHE A 17 -7.60 -10.57 -6.51
C PHE A 17 -6.70 -9.57 -7.23
N ALA A 18 -5.94 -8.80 -6.45
CA ALA A 18 -4.85 -7.97 -6.95
C ALA A 18 -3.63 -8.25 -6.08
N VAL A 19 -2.48 -8.56 -6.69
CA VAL A 19 -1.22 -8.64 -5.96
C VAL A 19 -0.90 -7.23 -5.48
N GLN A 20 -1.12 -6.99 -4.19
CA GLN A 20 -0.86 -5.69 -3.61
C GLN A 20 0.63 -5.58 -3.29
N SER A 21 1.35 -4.77 -4.07
CA SER A 21 2.72 -4.44 -3.71
C SER A 21 2.74 -3.59 -2.43
N PRO A 22 3.85 -3.60 -1.66
CA PRO A 22 4.00 -2.71 -0.51
C PRO A 22 3.75 -1.23 -0.85
N ILE A 23 4.08 -0.81 -2.07
CA ILE A 23 3.85 0.55 -2.56
C ILE A 23 2.34 0.83 -2.68
N GLN A 24 1.60 -0.07 -3.32
CA GLN A 24 0.15 0.06 -3.48
C GLN A 24 -0.57 0.00 -2.12
N PHE A 25 -0.07 -0.78 -1.17
CA PHE A 25 -0.62 -0.81 0.18
C PHE A 25 -0.49 0.55 0.87
N ILE A 26 0.71 1.15 0.87
CA ILE A 26 0.96 2.47 1.49
C ILE A 26 0.07 3.55 0.87
N GLU A 27 -0.07 3.55 -0.45
CA GLU A 27 -0.92 4.51 -1.17
C GLU A 27 -2.39 4.39 -0.74
N ARG A 28 -2.94 3.16 -0.75
CA ARG A 28 -4.33 2.94 -0.33
C ARG A 28 -4.57 3.28 1.13
N ALA A 29 -3.63 2.96 2.02
CA ALA A 29 -3.72 3.30 3.44
C ALA A 29 -3.70 4.83 3.67
N ALA A 30 -2.90 5.58 2.90
CA ALA A 30 -2.87 7.03 2.96
C ALA A 30 -4.15 7.69 2.45
N ILE A 31 -4.84 7.07 1.48
CA ILE A 31 -6.15 7.53 0.98
C ILE A 31 -7.25 7.25 2.01
N ALA A 32 -7.32 6.01 2.52
CA ALA A 32 -8.39 5.59 3.41
C ALA A 32 -8.26 6.17 4.83
N TYR A 33 -7.02 6.31 5.33
CA TYR A 33 -6.74 6.64 6.73
C TYR A 33 -5.63 7.71 6.89
N PRO A 34 -5.72 8.87 6.22
CA PRO A 34 -4.63 9.83 6.11
C PRO A 34 -4.06 10.31 7.46
N ASN A 35 -4.93 10.41 8.48
CA ASN A 35 -4.60 10.92 9.81
C ASN A 35 -4.36 9.83 10.86
N LYS A 36 -4.51 8.55 10.52
CA LYS A 36 -4.21 7.45 11.44
C LYS A 36 -2.70 7.19 11.50
N LEU A 37 -2.21 6.81 12.67
CA LEU A 37 -0.80 6.46 12.87
C LEU A 37 -0.43 5.22 12.04
N ALA A 38 0.67 5.33 11.28
CA ALA A 38 1.26 4.29 10.47
C ALA A 38 2.57 3.78 11.08
N VAL A 39 3.37 4.69 11.65
CA VAL A 39 4.66 4.39 12.27
C VAL A 39 4.72 5.03 13.64
N VAL A 40 5.10 4.25 14.63
CA VAL A 40 5.42 4.69 15.99
C VAL A 40 6.78 4.13 16.36
N HIS A 41 7.75 5.00 16.62
CA HIS A 41 9.10 4.62 17.01
C HIS A 41 9.65 5.63 18.02
N GLY A 42 9.55 5.32 19.32
CA GLY A 42 9.79 6.30 20.38
C GLY A 42 8.85 7.50 20.24
N GLU A 43 9.41 8.71 20.35
CA GLU A 43 8.66 9.96 20.16
C GLU A 43 8.23 10.21 18.70
N LEU A 44 8.85 9.50 17.75
CA LEU A 44 8.49 9.65 16.35
C LEU A 44 7.14 8.96 16.08
N LYS A 45 6.15 9.78 15.75
CA LYS A 45 4.83 9.35 15.30
C LYS A 45 4.57 9.89 13.90
N ARG A 46 4.21 9.02 12.95
CA ARG A 46 3.85 9.43 11.60
C ARG A 46 2.51 8.85 11.18
N THR A 47 1.70 9.68 10.55
CA THR A 47 0.44 9.23 9.94
C THR A 47 0.67 8.51 8.61
N TRP A 48 -0.35 7.83 8.10
CA TRP A 48 -0.30 7.26 6.75
C TRP A 48 -0.06 8.31 5.67
N GLY A 49 -0.68 9.50 5.78
CA GLY A 49 -0.44 10.60 4.86
C GLY A 49 1.02 11.06 4.84
N GLN A 50 1.62 11.24 6.02
CA GLN A 50 3.03 11.61 6.16
C GLN A 50 3.98 10.53 5.65
N THR A 51 3.65 9.26 5.92
CA THR A 51 4.46 8.11 5.49
C THR A 51 4.49 8.02 3.96
N HIS A 52 3.33 8.11 3.31
CA HIS A 52 3.22 8.12 1.85
C HIS A 52 3.97 9.29 1.20
N GLN A 53 3.83 10.51 1.74
CA GLN A 53 4.54 11.68 1.23
C GLN A 53 6.06 11.51 1.31
N ARG A 54 6.59 10.96 2.42
CA ARG A 54 8.01 10.66 2.57
C ARG A 54 8.50 9.60 1.58
N CYS A 55 7.73 8.54 1.37
CA CYS A 55 8.06 7.53 0.35
C CYS A 55 8.16 8.16 -1.05
N LYS A 56 7.24 9.06 -1.41
CA LYS A 56 7.30 9.80 -2.69
C LYS A 56 8.52 10.71 -2.79
N GLN A 57 8.87 11.41 -1.72
CA GLN A 57 10.07 12.26 -1.67
C GLN A 57 11.35 11.42 -1.87
N LEU A 58 11.45 10.27 -1.20
CA LEU A 58 12.57 9.35 -1.38
C LEU A 58 12.64 8.81 -2.79
N ALA A 59 11.52 8.35 -3.36
CA ALA A 59 11.45 7.86 -4.74
C ALA A 59 11.90 8.94 -5.74
N SER A 60 11.49 10.20 -5.54
CA SER A 60 11.94 11.33 -6.36
C SER A 60 13.45 11.56 -6.25
N ALA A 61 14.02 11.48 -5.04
CA ALA A 61 15.46 11.63 -4.83
C ALA A 61 16.26 10.50 -5.49
N LEU A 62 15.82 9.24 -5.36
CA LEU A 62 16.44 8.09 -6.01
C LEU A 62 16.43 8.24 -7.53
N LYS A 63 15.31 8.68 -8.12
CA LYS A 63 15.21 8.96 -9.55
C LYS A 63 16.21 10.04 -9.99
N LYS A 64 16.38 11.10 -9.20
CA LYS A 64 17.38 12.17 -9.49
C LYS A 64 18.82 11.66 -9.41
N LEU A 65 19.09 10.64 -8.60
CA LEU A 65 20.39 9.97 -8.52
C LEU A 65 20.60 8.94 -9.64
N GLY A 66 19.66 8.80 -10.59
CA GLY A 66 19.74 7.83 -11.69
C GLY A 66 19.38 6.40 -11.30
N ILE A 67 18.87 6.18 -10.09
CA ILE A 67 18.43 4.85 -9.63
C ILE A 67 17.00 4.62 -10.14
N GLN A 68 16.86 3.69 -11.08
CA GLN A 68 15.59 3.27 -11.66
C GLN A 68 15.59 1.76 -11.90
N GLN A 69 14.42 1.17 -12.08
CA GLN A 69 14.34 -0.22 -12.53
C GLN A 69 15.06 -0.37 -13.87
N LEU A 70 15.87 -1.42 -13.98
CA LEU A 70 16.39 -1.87 -15.25
C LEU A 70 15.19 -2.35 -16.09
N SER A 71 15.01 -1.73 -17.25
CA SER A 71 14.02 -2.12 -18.26
C SER A 71 14.42 -3.40 -18.96
#